data_AF-A0AAD2JJU2-F1
#
_entry.id   AF-A0AAD2JJU2-F1
#
_cell.length_a   1.000
_cell.length_b   1.000
_cell.length_c   1.000
_cell.angle_alpha   90.00
_cell.angle_beta   90.00
_cell.angle_gamma   90.00
#
_symmetry.space_group_name_H-M   'P 1'
#
loop_
_entity.id
_entity.type
_entity.pdbx_description
1 polymer ?
#
loop_
_entity_poly.entity_id
_entity_poly.type
_entity_poly.pdbx_seq_one_letter_code
_entity_poly.pdbx_strand_id
1 'polypeptide(L)'
;MILALLSLLLLAVATSAQPYYDYTLQGTQKCALINVAMDESGSMFTEQVFLKDVALPGIVSTLQTPAYGFDHVFVCSNGFGNPPANPGVDPDGYRFIGCSDGLTLAILDWSRSFAGTHEDGYTALIKSIDRVPAAIDGVDLAQTCGSMAKNVILVSDEDRDHHTADAGVTQASVVNKIQDRQYVANLIVNVYIGDIDASNLGMRYNYDPAVQAALVPPTYPNEVFVAVKLANGTLDGNYDLVPYTLMDYTGYITNGQGNTVADYATLIENTPGAIWSIQTLRRGILLGQPELSQAFAKAFIDIKTCEIAMCRPPEAGGDPHITTWKNEHYEFHGQCDLVLAKDPDFGNGLGLDVHIRTKIVRYWSYIQSVAIRIGTDVLEIQGNSDSNLDPDYWINFEHLGDLDTFAGCPVTQTTSGPHKRSYQIDLRTKVPGHSLRIDLFREFVRVKLNGEKTAYHQTEGLLGDPITGKMLARDGVTEFADYVDFGIEWQVLPYEQKLFHEMAPPQFPELCLLPEDPRGERRRRLAESEISVEEARRACSALQDSLSIQDCVYDILATQDLDMVGAF
;
A
#
# COMPACT_ATOMS: atom_id res chain seq x y z
N MET A 1 0.55 72.46 -17.12
CA MET A 1 1.55 71.40 -17.40
C MET A 1 2.50 71.34 -16.22
N ILE A 2 2.62 70.32 -15.38
CA ILE A 2 1.99 69.01 -15.22
C ILE A 2 2.06 68.79 -13.69
N LEU A 3 0.90 68.62 -13.05
CA LEU A 3 0.79 67.91 -11.77
C LEU A 3 1.00 66.43 -12.10
N ALA A 4 2.01 65.78 -11.54
CA ALA A 4 2.15 64.33 -11.56
C ALA A 4 2.10 63.83 -10.11
N LEU A 5 0.99 63.18 -9.79
CA LEU A 5 0.72 62.53 -8.53
C LEU A 5 1.77 61.43 -8.27
N LEU A 6 2.44 61.51 -7.12
CA LEU A 6 2.95 60.33 -6.44
C LEU A 6 1.75 59.68 -5.73
N SER A 7 1.03 58.81 -6.45
CA SER A 7 0.07 57.91 -5.83
C SER A 7 0.85 56.74 -5.21
N LEU A 8 0.91 56.78 -3.89
CA LEU A 8 1.28 55.68 -3.01
C LEU A 8 0.47 54.42 -3.38
N LEU A 9 1.07 53.49 -4.12
CA LEU A 9 0.55 52.12 -4.21
C LEU A 9 0.96 51.38 -2.93
N LEU A 10 0.23 51.62 -1.83
CA LEU A 10 0.08 50.58 -0.82
C LEU A 10 -0.82 49.52 -1.49
N LEU A 11 -0.22 48.46 -2.04
CA LEU A 11 -0.93 47.19 -2.10
C LEU A 11 -1.14 46.78 -0.65
N ALA A 12 -2.33 47.08 -0.12
CA ALA A 12 -2.89 46.30 0.95
C ALA A 12 -3.00 44.87 0.41
N VAL A 13 -2.04 44.01 0.77
CA VAL A 13 -2.24 42.57 0.69
C VAL A 13 -3.38 42.28 1.65
N ALA A 14 -4.60 42.23 1.11
CA ALA A 14 -5.70 41.60 1.81
C ALA A 14 -5.25 40.16 2.06
N THR A 15 -4.89 39.85 3.29
CA THR A 15 -4.74 38.46 3.75
C THR A 15 -6.13 37.83 3.64
N SER A 16 -6.48 37.34 2.46
CA SER A 16 -7.58 36.39 2.34
C SER A 16 -7.17 35.22 3.24
N ALA A 17 -7.94 34.95 4.28
CA ALA A 17 -7.78 33.74 5.07
C ALA A 17 -7.66 32.58 4.07
N GLN A 18 -6.57 31.81 4.17
CA GLN A 18 -6.39 30.66 3.28
C GLN A 18 -7.62 29.76 3.44
N PRO A 19 -8.34 29.43 2.35
CA PRO A 19 -9.48 28.54 2.46
C PRO A 19 -9.00 27.18 3.00
N TYR A 20 -9.82 26.53 3.81
CA TYR A 20 -9.57 25.15 4.22
C TYR A 20 -10.02 24.20 3.13
N TYR A 21 -9.38 23.03 3.09
CA TYR A 21 -9.70 21.96 2.17
C TYR A 21 -11.15 21.50 2.36
N ASP A 22 -11.94 21.56 1.30
CA ASP A 22 -13.36 21.20 1.31
C ASP A 22 -13.63 19.70 1.06
N TYR A 23 -12.55 18.93 0.85
CA TYR A 23 -12.56 17.49 0.59
C TYR A 23 -13.18 17.08 -0.75
N THR A 24 -13.28 18.02 -1.69
CA THR A 24 -13.59 17.73 -3.08
C THR A 24 -12.31 17.56 -3.89
N LEU A 25 -12.26 16.54 -4.74
CA LEU A 25 -11.10 16.24 -5.59
C LEU A 25 -11.52 16.28 -7.05
N GLN A 26 -10.73 16.97 -7.86
CA GLN A 26 -10.95 17.18 -9.30
C GLN A 26 -9.69 16.91 -10.14
N GLY A 27 -8.55 16.67 -9.48
CA GLY A 27 -7.29 16.40 -10.14
C GLY A 27 -7.15 14.96 -10.61
N THR A 28 -5.90 14.56 -10.87
CA THR A 28 -5.57 13.22 -11.38
C THR A 28 -4.51 12.50 -10.57
N GLN A 29 -3.81 13.20 -9.68
CA GLN A 29 -2.68 12.64 -8.94
C GLN A 29 -3.14 11.82 -7.72
N LYS A 30 -2.32 10.84 -7.33
CA LYS A 30 -2.52 9.99 -6.16
C LYS A 30 -1.83 10.61 -4.95
N CYS A 31 -2.62 11.06 -3.99
CA CYS A 31 -2.12 11.79 -2.83
C CYS A 31 -2.36 11.03 -1.52
N ALA A 32 -1.54 11.30 -0.50
CA ALA A 32 -1.79 10.92 0.88
C ALA A 32 -1.79 12.17 1.76
N LEU A 33 -2.63 12.17 2.78
CA LEU A 33 -2.71 13.22 3.80
C LEU A 33 -2.65 12.59 5.19
N ILE A 34 -1.63 12.98 5.97
CA ILE A 34 -1.37 12.49 7.32
C ILE A 34 -1.49 13.66 8.28
N ASN A 35 -2.58 13.69 9.05
CA ASN A 35 -2.78 14.64 10.14
C ASN A 35 -2.26 14.04 11.44
N VAL A 36 -1.41 14.78 12.16
CA VAL A 36 -0.92 14.39 13.47
C VAL A 36 -1.47 15.36 14.50
N ALA A 37 -2.20 14.85 15.48
CA ALA A 37 -2.64 15.56 16.67
C ALA A 37 -1.79 15.06 17.84
N MET A 38 -0.87 15.90 18.28
CA MET A 38 0.14 15.57 19.28
C MET A 38 -0.11 16.33 20.57
N ASP A 39 -0.13 15.61 21.69
CA ASP A 39 -0.06 16.24 23.00
C ASP A 39 1.32 16.91 23.20
N GLU A 40 1.29 18.20 23.52
CA GLU A 40 2.47 19.05 23.73
C GLU A 40 2.90 19.16 25.20
N SER A 41 2.34 18.31 26.06
CA SER A 41 2.74 18.18 27.45
C SER A 41 4.22 17.74 27.58
N GLY A 42 4.87 18.15 28.66
CA GLY A 42 6.28 17.83 28.90
C GLY A 42 6.56 16.32 29.08
N SER A 43 5.56 15.55 29.54
CA SER A 43 5.64 14.08 29.67
C SER A 43 5.74 13.38 28.31
N MET A 44 5.21 14.01 27.26
CA MET A 44 5.13 13.46 25.90
C MET A 44 6.39 13.64 25.07
N PHE A 45 7.46 14.16 25.67
CA PHE A 45 8.72 14.42 24.97
C PHE A 45 9.25 13.19 24.21
N THR A 46 9.12 11.99 24.79
CA THR A 46 9.62 10.75 24.18
C THR A 46 8.83 10.40 22.92
N GLU A 47 7.51 10.49 22.99
CA GLU A 47 6.61 10.19 21.87
C GLU A 47 6.73 11.23 20.76
N GLN A 48 6.97 12.49 21.13
CA GLN A 48 7.28 13.58 20.20
C GLN A 48 8.55 13.25 19.41
N VAL A 49 9.63 12.85 20.09
CA VAL A 49 10.87 12.44 19.41
C VAL A 49 10.62 11.23 18.50
N PHE A 50 9.88 10.22 18.97
CA PHE A 50 9.56 9.04 18.18
C PHE A 50 8.81 9.38 16.89
N LEU A 51 7.75 10.19 16.95
CA LEU A 51 7.03 10.57 15.74
C LEU A 51 7.90 11.40 14.78
N LYS A 52 8.69 12.32 15.33
CA LYS A 52 9.53 13.22 14.55
C LYS A 52 10.67 12.52 13.82
N ASP A 53 11.38 11.65 14.53
CA ASP A 53 12.66 11.13 14.07
C ASP A 53 12.54 9.71 13.49
N VAL A 54 11.45 8.99 13.79
CA VAL A 54 11.28 7.59 13.40
C VAL A 54 10.01 7.37 12.57
N ALA A 55 8.83 7.59 13.16
CA ALA A 55 7.59 7.11 12.56
C ALA A 55 7.21 7.87 11.28
N LEU A 56 7.12 9.20 11.32
CA LEU A 56 6.72 9.99 10.15
C LEU A 56 7.77 9.95 9.03
N PRO A 57 9.09 10.07 9.30
CA PRO A 57 10.10 9.85 8.27
C PRO A 57 9.98 8.47 7.60
N GLY A 58 9.78 7.41 8.40
CA GLY A 58 9.59 6.04 7.91
C GLY A 58 8.38 5.90 7.01
N ILE A 59 7.21 6.42 7.42
CA ILE A 59 5.99 6.37 6.62
C ILE A 59 6.14 7.18 5.33
N VAL A 60 6.60 8.43 5.40
CA VAL A 60 6.71 9.32 4.23
C VAL A 60 7.71 8.76 3.22
N SER A 61 8.90 8.37 3.67
CA SER A 61 9.91 7.79 2.77
C SER A 61 9.44 6.50 2.10
N THR A 62 8.67 5.68 2.82
CA THR A 62 8.09 4.45 2.26
C THR A 62 7.05 4.77 1.19
N LEU A 63 6.10 5.67 1.47
CA LEU A 63 5.02 6.03 0.53
C LEU A 63 5.50 6.77 -0.72
N GLN A 64 6.54 7.59 -0.58
CA GLN A 64 7.17 8.30 -1.70
C GLN A 64 8.05 7.39 -2.55
N THR A 65 8.29 6.15 -2.14
CA THR A 65 8.92 5.21 -3.05
C THR A 65 8.00 4.96 -4.24
N PRO A 66 8.58 4.73 -5.43
CA PRO A 66 7.78 4.33 -6.59
C PRO A 66 6.99 3.02 -6.39
N ALA A 67 7.22 2.28 -5.30
CA ALA A 67 6.46 1.09 -4.96
C ALA A 67 4.98 1.39 -4.68
N TYR A 68 4.69 2.53 -4.07
CA TYR A 68 3.34 2.90 -3.65
C TYR A 68 2.70 3.96 -4.56
N GLY A 69 3.51 4.63 -5.39
CA GLY A 69 3.05 5.50 -6.47
C GLY A 69 2.28 6.73 -5.99
N PHE A 70 2.59 7.26 -4.81
CA PHE A 70 2.03 8.53 -4.35
C PHE A 70 2.83 9.69 -4.95
N ASP A 71 2.14 10.55 -5.69
CA ASP A 71 2.71 11.78 -6.27
C ASP A 71 3.02 12.80 -5.16
N HIS A 72 2.14 12.85 -4.15
CA HIS A 72 2.25 13.76 -2.99
C HIS A 72 1.93 13.04 -1.69
N VAL A 73 2.69 13.34 -0.64
CA VAL A 73 2.46 12.82 0.72
C VAL A 73 2.47 14.00 1.68
N PHE A 74 1.30 14.57 1.93
CA PHE A 74 1.14 15.73 2.79
C PHE A 74 1.15 15.32 4.26
N VAL A 75 1.93 16.02 5.07
CA VAL A 75 1.95 15.88 6.52
C VAL A 75 1.50 17.19 7.14
N CYS A 76 0.47 17.13 7.99
CA CYS A 76 -0.02 18.26 8.76
C CYS A 76 0.12 17.98 10.24
N SER A 77 0.58 18.96 11.00
CA SER A 77 0.95 18.79 12.41
C SER A 77 0.19 19.77 13.28
N ASN A 78 -0.35 19.24 14.36
CA ASN A 78 -1.23 19.93 15.27
C ASN A 78 -0.81 19.58 16.70
N GLY A 79 -0.81 20.59 17.58
CA GLY A 79 -0.58 20.45 19.00
C GLY A 79 -1.86 20.64 19.79
N PHE A 80 -1.93 20.04 20.97
CA PHE A 80 -2.93 20.35 22.01
C PHE A 80 -2.29 20.23 23.41
N GLY A 81 -3.01 20.55 24.48
CA GLY A 81 -2.42 20.60 25.85
C GLY A 81 -1.74 21.94 26.19
N ASN A 82 -1.70 22.88 25.25
CA ASN A 82 -0.95 24.12 25.34
C ASN A 82 -1.77 25.22 26.07
N PRO A 83 -1.19 26.03 26.97
CA PRO A 83 -1.93 27.10 27.64
C PRO A 83 -2.49 28.13 26.63
N PRO A 84 -3.79 28.50 26.71
CA PRO A 84 -4.43 29.47 25.80
C PRO A 84 -3.79 30.86 25.76
N ALA A 85 -2.91 31.18 26.73
CA ALA A 85 -2.18 32.44 26.76
C ALA A 85 -1.09 32.54 25.68
N ASN A 86 -0.75 31.43 25.01
CA ASN A 86 0.28 31.42 23.98
C ASN A 86 -0.26 31.91 22.62
N PRO A 87 0.51 32.74 21.88
CA PRO A 87 0.12 33.19 20.56
C PRO A 87 -0.10 32.00 19.60
N GLY A 88 -1.23 32.00 18.87
CA GLY A 88 -1.56 30.95 17.91
C GLY A 88 -2.17 29.68 18.52
N VAL A 89 -2.47 29.71 19.82
CA VAL A 89 -3.22 28.66 20.53
C VAL A 89 -4.67 29.09 20.67
N ASP A 90 -5.60 28.20 20.36
CA ASP A 90 -7.02 28.39 20.56
C ASP A 90 -7.38 28.38 22.07
N PRO A 91 -8.56 28.89 22.46
CA PRO A 91 -9.00 28.88 23.86
C PRO A 91 -9.08 27.50 24.52
N ASP A 92 -9.14 26.43 23.73
CA ASP A 92 -9.15 25.02 24.14
C ASP A 92 -7.77 24.36 24.00
N GLY A 93 -6.69 25.15 23.90
CA GLY A 93 -5.33 24.62 23.87
C GLY A 93 -4.89 24.02 22.54
N TYR A 94 -5.76 23.97 21.53
CA TYR A 94 -5.41 23.52 20.19
C TYR A 94 -4.47 24.49 19.47
N ARG A 95 -3.48 23.98 18.76
CA ARG A 95 -2.55 24.75 17.94
C ARG A 95 -2.32 24.07 16.59
N PHE A 96 -2.57 24.78 15.49
CA PHE A 96 -2.11 24.35 14.18
C PHE A 96 -0.64 24.74 14.01
N ILE A 97 0.24 23.77 13.73
CA ILE A 97 1.68 24.02 13.62
C ILE A 97 2.05 24.30 12.16
N GLY A 98 1.56 23.48 11.23
CA GLY A 98 1.81 23.65 9.80
C GLY A 98 1.54 22.38 9.01
N CYS A 99 1.69 22.48 7.68
CA CYS A 99 1.69 21.33 6.79
C CYS A 99 2.85 21.44 5.79
N SER A 100 3.31 20.31 5.27
CA SER A 100 4.25 20.23 4.16
C SER A 100 3.90 19.12 3.18
N ASP A 101 4.31 19.26 1.93
CA ASP A 101 4.41 18.14 1.00
C ASP A 101 5.73 17.39 1.24
N GLY A 102 5.62 16.13 1.62
CA GLY A 102 6.68 15.40 2.28
C GLY A 102 6.86 15.84 3.73
N LEU A 103 8.05 15.58 4.29
CA LEU A 103 8.34 15.85 5.69
C LEU A 103 9.34 17.00 5.86
N THR A 104 8.92 18.05 6.56
CA THR A 104 9.82 19.08 7.07
C THR A 104 9.88 19.00 8.59
N LEU A 105 11.07 18.84 9.18
CA LEU A 105 11.17 18.74 10.66
C LEU A 105 10.70 20.01 11.39
N ALA A 106 10.57 21.13 10.67
CA ALA A 106 10.04 22.39 11.18
C ALA A 106 8.54 22.34 11.48
N ILE A 107 7.74 21.54 10.75
CA ILE A 107 6.31 21.39 11.07
C ILE A 107 6.08 20.51 12.30
N LEU A 108 7.11 19.79 12.77
CA LEU A 108 7.08 18.91 13.95
C LEU A 108 7.78 19.54 15.17
N ASP A 109 7.78 20.87 15.27
CA ASP A 109 8.36 21.59 16.40
C ASP A 109 7.39 21.69 17.59
N TRP A 110 7.11 20.53 18.18
CA TRP A 110 6.25 20.42 19.36
C TRP A 110 6.88 21.09 20.58
N SER A 111 6.06 21.80 21.35
CA SER A 111 6.54 22.49 22.55
C SER A 111 6.89 21.49 23.66
N ARG A 112 8.00 21.71 24.37
CA ARG A 112 8.44 20.89 25.52
C ARG A 112 8.19 21.56 26.88
N SER A 113 7.51 22.69 26.91
CA SER A 113 7.71 23.68 27.98
C SER A 113 6.51 23.95 28.88
N PHE A 114 5.42 23.20 28.76
CA PHE A 114 4.22 23.51 29.52
C PHE A 114 3.83 22.35 30.44
N ALA A 115 3.53 22.68 31.70
CA ALA A 115 2.66 21.84 32.51
C ALA A 115 1.34 21.82 31.75
N GLY A 116 0.98 20.65 31.19
CA GLY A 116 -0.21 20.47 30.38
C GLY A 116 -1.42 21.14 31.03
N THR A 117 -2.23 21.84 30.22
CA THR A 117 -3.42 22.52 30.75
C THR A 117 -4.71 21.85 30.33
N HIS A 118 -4.85 21.56 29.04
CA HIS A 118 -6.12 21.15 28.45
C HIS A 118 -5.88 20.11 27.36
N GLU A 119 -5.99 18.85 27.74
CA GLU A 119 -5.61 17.71 26.93
C GLU A 119 -6.86 17.01 26.33
N ASP A 120 -7.64 17.76 25.54
CA ASP A 120 -8.80 17.21 24.82
C ASP A 120 -8.43 16.68 23.42
N GLY A 121 -8.07 15.40 23.38
CA GLY A 121 -7.75 14.70 22.13
C GLY A 121 -8.93 14.65 21.14
N TYR A 122 -10.18 14.78 21.57
CA TYR A 122 -11.32 14.78 20.65
C TYR A 122 -11.38 16.07 19.83
N THR A 123 -11.22 17.21 20.50
CA THR A 123 -11.17 18.51 19.83
C THR A 123 -9.96 18.57 18.90
N ALA A 124 -8.81 18.03 19.33
CA ALA A 124 -7.62 17.94 18.49
C ALA A 124 -7.84 17.11 17.22
N LEU A 125 -8.47 15.93 17.33
CA LEU A 125 -8.84 15.09 16.19
C LEU A 125 -9.75 15.84 15.21
N ILE A 126 -10.84 16.44 15.68
CA ILE A 126 -11.80 17.14 14.82
C ILE A 126 -11.14 18.33 14.12
N LYS A 127 -10.44 19.19 14.87
CA LYS A 127 -9.82 20.38 14.30
C LYS A 127 -8.68 20.06 13.34
N SER A 128 -7.90 19.00 13.59
CA SER A 128 -6.87 18.55 12.66
C SER A 128 -7.43 18.18 11.28
N ILE A 129 -8.66 17.64 11.24
CA ILE A 129 -9.39 17.32 10.02
C ILE A 129 -10.00 18.59 9.40
N ASP A 130 -10.61 19.46 10.21
CA ASP A 130 -11.34 20.63 9.70
C ASP A 130 -10.42 21.78 9.24
N ARG A 131 -9.16 21.83 9.71
CA ARG A 131 -8.22 22.95 9.46
C ARG A 131 -7.09 22.62 8.50
N VAL A 132 -7.22 21.55 7.72
CA VAL A 132 -6.28 21.28 6.62
C VAL A 132 -6.35 22.42 5.60
N PRO A 133 -5.24 23.11 5.28
CA PRO A 133 -5.23 24.17 4.26
C PRO A 133 -5.64 23.62 2.89
N ALA A 134 -6.35 24.41 2.09
CA ALA A 134 -6.71 24.01 0.71
C ALA A 134 -5.49 23.90 -0.22
N ALA A 135 -4.39 24.57 0.12
CA ALA A 135 -3.12 24.44 -0.58
C ALA A 135 -1.95 24.25 0.40
N ILE A 136 -1.06 23.31 0.10
CA ILE A 136 0.12 22.97 0.92
C ILE A 136 1.35 23.08 0.02
N ASP A 137 2.35 23.86 0.43
CA ASP A 137 3.57 24.14 -0.35
C ASP A 137 3.32 24.54 -1.81
N GLY A 138 2.22 25.26 -2.05
CA GLY A 138 1.81 25.73 -3.37
C GLY A 138 1.02 24.71 -4.20
N VAL A 139 0.78 23.51 -3.68
CA VAL A 139 -0.06 22.48 -4.30
C VAL A 139 -1.50 22.66 -3.84
N ASP A 140 -2.40 23.00 -4.77
CA ASP A 140 -3.84 23.04 -4.51
C ASP A 140 -4.38 21.60 -4.42
N LEU A 141 -4.86 21.21 -3.23
CA LEU A 141 -5.25 19.83 -2.95
C LEU A 141 -6.41 19.37 -3.83
N ALA A 142 -7.41 20.23 -4.04
CA ALA A 142 -8.62 19.88 -4.79
C ALA A 142 -8.34 19.75 -6.28
N GLN A 143 -7.53 20.65 -6.84
CA GLN A 143 -7.22 20.67 -8.28
C GLN A 143 -6.11 19.68 -8.67
N THR A 144 -5.24 19.30 -7.74
CA THR A 144 -4.09 18.44 -8.03
C THR A 144 -4.41 16.96 -7.81
N CYS A 145 -4.99 16.63 -6.65
CA CYS A 145 -5.26 15.25 -6.28
C CYS A 145 -6.55 14.75 -6.94
N GLY A 146 -6.47 13.59 -7.59
CA GLY A 146 -7.63 12.82 -8.08
C GLY A 146 -8.07 11.75 -7.08
N SER A 147 -7.16 11.30 -6.23
CA SER A 147 -7.44 10.44 -5.08
C SER A 147 -6.63 10.88 -3.87
N MET A 148 -7.16 10.68 -2.66
CA MET A 148 -6.45 11.04 -1.43
C MET A 148 -6.71 10.04 -0.31
N ALA A 149 -5.66 9.33 0.11
CA ALA A 149 -5.68 8.51 1.32
C ALA A 149 -5.56 9.42 2.56
N LYS A 150 -6.56 9.41 3.44
CA LYS A 150 -6.67 10.36 4.57
C LYS A 150 -6.46 9.65 5.89
N ASN A 151 -5.48 10.10 6.66
CA ASN A 151 -5.05 9.45 7.89
C ASN A 151 -4.92 10.46 9.01
N VAL A 152 -5.31 10.07 10.21
CA VAL A 152 -5.14 10.88 11.41
C VAL A 152 -4.49 10.05 12.50
N ILE A 153 -3.49 10.63 13.16
CA ILE A 153 -2.74 10.03 14.26
C ILE A 153 -2.97 10.91 15.49
N LEU A 154 -3.60 10.35 16.53
CA LEU A 154 -3.66 10.96 17.85
C LEU A 154 -2.55 10.37 18.71
N VAL A 155 -1.83 11.22 19.44
CA VAL A 155 -0.82 10.78 20.40
C VAL A 155 -1.04 11.52 21.73
N SER A 156 -1.36 10.78 22.78
CA SER A 156 -1.74 11.33 24.10
C SER A 156 -1.42 10.35 25.22
N ASP A 157 -0.70 10.77 26.27
CA ASP A 157 -0.55 9.92 27.47
C ASP A 157 -1.60 10.16 28.56
N GLU A 158 -2.50 11.11 28.34
CA GLU A 158 -3.54 11.50 29.30
C GLU A 158 -4.94 11.05 28.85
N ASP A 159 -5.88 11.09 29.79
CA ASP A 159 -7.31 10.96 29.52
C ASP A 159 -7.91 12.29 29.01
N ARG A 160 -9.20 12.30 28.67
CA ARG A 160 -9.80 13.49 28.06
C ARG A 160 -10.14 14.55 29.10
N ASP A 161 -9.56 15.74 28.97
CA ASP A 161 -10.00 16.92 29.70
C ASP A 161 -11.25 17.54 29.06
N HIS A 162 -12.40 17.49 29.73
CA HIS A 162 -13.62 18.09 29.19
C HIS A 162 -13.67 19.61 29.44
N HIS A 163 -13.49 20.43 28.40
CA HIS A 163 -13.64 21.89 28.52
C HIS A 163 -15.09 22.34 28.33
N THR A 164 -15.43 23.47 28.94
CA THR A 164 -16.71 24.16 28.68
C THR A 164 -16.80 24.71 27.25
N ALA A 165 -15.67 25.07 26.62
CA ALA A 165 -15.62 25.50 25.22
C ALA A 165 -15.91 24.35 24.23
N ASP A 166 -15.72 23.11 24.68
CA ASP A 166 -15.89 21.87 23.90
C ASP A 166 -17.10 21.06 24.38
N ALA A 167 -18.04 21.66 25.10
CA ALA A 167 -19.18 20.98 25.72
C ALA A 167 -20.11 20.25 24.71
N GLY A 168 -19.94 20.48 23.40
CA GLY A 168 -20.64 19.78 22.32
C GLY A 168 -19.81 18.71 21.58
N VAL A 169 -18.51 18.58 21.90
CA VAL A 169 -17.63 17.57 21.31
C VAL A 169 -17.78 16.27 22.11
N THR A 170 -18.27 15.24 21.43
CA THR A 170 -18.53 13.91 22.00
C THR A 170 -17.76 12.86 21.22
N GLN A 171 -17.68 11.64 21.76
CA GLN A 171 -17.11 10.50 21.04
C GLN A 171 -17.80 10.29 19.69
N ALA A 172 -19.13 10.38 19.66
CA ALA A 172 -19.92 10.29 18.43
C ALA A 172 -19.55 11.41 17.43
N SER A 173 -19.24 12.62 17.91
CA SER A 173 -18.78 13.72 17.06
C SER A 173 -17.45 13.37 16.36
N VAL A 174 -16.53 12.72 17.07
CA VAL A 174 -15.23 12.27 16.52
C VAL A 174 -15.43 11.13 15.52
N VAL A 175 -16.19 10.10 15.89
CA VAL A 175 -16.51 8.96 15.02
C VAL A 175 -17.15 9.43 13.72
N ASN A 176 -18.19 10.26 13.81
CA ASN A 176 -18.88 10.81 12.64
C ASN A 176 -17.91 11.63 11.78
N LYS A 177 -17.04 12.45 12.39
CA LYS A 177 -16.06 13.23 11.63
C LYS A 177 -15.10 12.34 10.84
N ILE A 178 -14.58 11.29 11.47
CA ILE A 178 -13.66 10.33 10.84
C ILE A 178 -14.35 9.60 9.70
N GLN A 179 -15.57 9.11 9.91
CA GLN A 179 -16.35 8.39 8.90
C GLN A 179 -16.77 9.30 7.73
N ASP A 180 -17.37 10.46 8.02
CA ASP A 180 -17.85 11.43 7.01
C ASP A 180 -16.72 11.92 6.10
N ARG A 181 -15.52 12.09 6.66
CA ARG A 181 -14.33 12.52 5.91
C ARG A 181 -13.48 11.36 5.44
N GLN A 182 -13.88 10.12 5.70
CA GLN A 182 -13.19 8.88 5.32
C GLN A 182 -11.71 8.87 5.73
N TYR A 183 -11.46 9.20 7.00
CA TYR A 183 -10.14 9.08 7.62
C TYR A 183 -9.94 7.69 8.20
N VAL A 184 -8.69 7.24 8.24
CA VAL A 184 -8.22 6.11 9.06
C VAL A 184 -7.53 6.65 10.31
N ALA A 185 -7.99 6.26 11.49
CA ALA A 185 -7.58 6.83 12.78
C ALA A 185 -6.64 5.89 13.54
N ASN A 186 -5.45 6.38 13.88
CA ASN A 186 -4.48 5.64 14.68
C ASN A 186 -4.26 6.34 16.02
N LEU A 187 -4.55 5.63 17.10
CA LEU A 187 -4.55 6.18 18.45
C LEU A 187 -3.36 5.62 19.21
N ILE A 188 -2.30 6.41 19.35
CA ILE A 188 -1.15 6.07 20.18
C ILE A 188 -1.44 6.63 21.57
N VAL A 189 -1.92 5.78 22.48
CA VAL A 189 -2.47 6.25 23.77
C VAL A 189 -1.97 5.43 24.95
N ASN A 190 -2.19 5.94 26.15
CA ASN A 190 -1.76 5.35 27.41
C ASN A 190 -2.61 4.13 27.84
N VAL A 191 -2.43 3.02 27.13
CA VAL A 191 -3.12 1.75 27.39
C VAL A 191 -2.14 0.59 27.43
N TYR A 192 -2.53 -0.51 28.08
CA TYR A 192 -1.92 -1.83 27.89
C TYR A 192 -2.85 -2.67 27.02
N ILE A 193 -2.27 -3.42 26.07
CA ILE A 193 -2.97 -4.37 25.22
C ILE A 193 -2.55 -5.77 25.66
N GLY A 194 -3.48 -6.59 26.13
CA GLY A 194 -3.17 -7.78 26.91
C GLY A 194 -2.76 -7.43 28.35
N ASP A 195 -1.80 -8.18 28.90
CA ASP A 195 -1.25 -7.89 30.23
C ASP A 195 -0.12 -6.84 30.20
N ILE A 196 0.28 -6.34 31.37
CA ILE A 196 1.31 -5.29 31.51
C ILE A 196 2.69 -5.73 31.00
N ASP A 197 2.98 -7.02 31.04
CA ASP A 197 4.25 -7.60 30.60
C ASP A 197 4.23 -7.97 29.11
N ALA A 198 3.04 -7.98 28.50
CA ALA A 198 2.82 -8.37 27.12
C ALA A 198 3.68 -7.52 26.20
N SER A 199 4.19 -8.15 25.14
CA SER A 199 4.93 -7.47 24.08
C SER A 199 3.99 -7.05 22.93
N ASN A 200 2.73 -6.79 23.27
CA ASN A 200 1.72 -6.33 22.34
C ASN A 200 1.93 -4.83 22.08
N LEU A 201 2.11 -4.49 20.82
CA LEU A 201 2.49 -3.16 20.33
C LEU A 201 1.23 -2.32 20.04
N GLY A 202 0.25 -2.95 19.39
CA GLY A 202 -0.99 -2.32 18.94
C GLY A 202 -1.99 -3.39 18.49
N MET A 203 -3.19 -2.95 18.10
CA MET A 203 -4.20 -3.83 17.55
C MET A 203 -5.21 -3.11 16.65
N ARG A 204 -5.81 -3.88 15.75
CA ARG A 204 -7.07 -3.55 15.06
C ARG A 204 -8.17 -4.39 15.65
N TYR A 205 -9.35 -3.80 15.80
CA TYR A 205 -10.50 -4.48 16.37
C TYR A 205 -11.73 -4.29 15.50
N ASN A 206 -12.44 -5.39 15.25
CA ASN A 206 -13.71 -5.44 14.52
C ASN A 206 -13.70 -4.59 13.23
N TYR A 207 -12.58 -4.58 12.51
CA TYR A 207 -12.43 -3.75 11.33
C TYR A 207 -13.08 -4.43 10.13
N ASP A 208 -13.66 -3.63 9.22
CA ASP A 208 -14.18 -4.11 7.95
C ASP A 208 -13.03 -4.24 6.94
N PRO A 209 -12.66 -5.45 6.49
CA PRO A 209 -11.59 -5.65 5.51
C PRO A 209 -11.85 -4.97 4.16
N ALA A 210 -13.12 -4.64 3.85
CA ALA A 210 -13.48 -3.89 2.66
C ALA A 210 -13.17 -2.38 2.79
N VAL A 211 -13.06 -1.86 4.02
CA VAL A 211 -12.75 -0.45 4.32
C VAL A 211 -11.27 -0.29 4.68
N GLN A 212 -10.67 -1.27 5.34
CA GLN A 212 -9.28 -1.27 5.77
C GLN A 212 -8.67 -2.63 5.43
N ALA A 213 -7.81 -2.66 4.39
CA ALA A 213 -7.15 -3.88 3.99
C ALA A 213 -6.21 -4.40 5.09
N ALA A 214 -6.07 -5.72 5.16
CA ALA A 214 -5.22 -6.42 6.09
C ALA A 214 -3.84 -6.69 5.46
N LEU A 215 -2.76 -6.66 6.24
CA LEU A 215 -1.46 -7.18 5.78
C LEU A 215 -1.55 -8.69 5.49
N VAL A 216 -2.47 -9.39 6.14
CA VAL A 216 -2.74 -10.81 5.97
C VAL A 216 -4.23 -10.97 5.67
N PRO A 217 -4.63 -11.51 4.50
CA PRO A 217 -6.05 -11.72 4.16
C PRO A 217 -6.76 -12.44 5.31
N PRO A 218 -7.90 -11.93 5.80
CA PRO A 218 -8.37 -12.32 7.11
C PRO A 218 -8.90 -13.75 7.11
N THR A 219 -8.60 -14.46 8.20
CA THR A 219 -9.52 -15.45 8.75
C THR A 219 -10.48 -14.79 9.77
N TYR A 220 -10.17 -13.60 10.32
CA TYR A 220 -10.93 -12.93 11.40
C TYR A 220 -10.71 -11.38 11.44
N PRO A 221 -11.65 -10.59 12.00
CA PRO A 221 -11.63 -9.10 11.96
C PRO A 221 -10.79 -8.43 13.06
N ASN A 222 -10.00 -9.19 13.83
CA ASN A 222 -9.16 -8.65 14.91
C ASN A 222 -7.71 -9.11 14.71
N GLU A 223 -6.78 -8.16 14.87
CA GLU A 223 -5.34 -8.38 14.70
C GLU A 223 -4.60 -7.72 15.86
N VAL A 224 -3.71 -8.48 16.50
CA VAL A 224 -2.77 -7.93 17.49
C VAL A 224 -1.38 -7.93 16.90
N PHE A 225 -0.70 -6.80 17.01
CA PHE A 225 0.69 -6.65 16.60
C PHE A 225 1.58 -6.98 17.80
N VAL A 226 2.41 -8.01 17.70
CA VAL A 226 3.17 -8.54 18.84
C VAL A 226 4.65 -8.54 18.49
N ALA A 227 5.51 -8.03 19.37
CA ALA A 227 6.95 -8.13 19.16
C ALA A 227 7.40 -9.60 19.16
N VAL A 228 8.23 -9.97 18.19
CA VAL A 228 8.71 -11.34 18.02
C VAL A 228 9.68 -11.68 19.15
N LYS A 229 9.42 -12.82 19.79
CA LYS A 229 10.24 -13.38 20.86
C LYS A 229 10.90 -14.65 20.38
N LEU A 230 12.23 -14.66 20.38
CA LEU A 230 13.04 -15.81 20.02
C LEU A 230 12.91 -16.94 21.06
N ALA A 231 13.32 -18.16 20.70
CA ALA A 231 13.22 -19.34 21.56
C ALA A 231 14.00 -19.21 22.89
N ASN A 232 15.03 -18.37 22.94
CA ASN A 232 15.79 -18.04 24.13
C ASN A 232 15.12 -16.98 25.03
N GLY A 233 13.96 -16.46 24.60
CA GLY A 233 13.18 -15.45 25.30
C GLY A 233 13.58 -13.99 25.02
N THR A 234 14.54 -13.72 24.14
CA THR A 234 14.91 -12.36 23.75
C THR A 234 14.02 -11.84 22.63
N LEU A 235 13.80 -10.52 22.58
CA LEU A 235 13.16 -9.86 21.44
C LEU A 235 14.19 -9.67 20.32
N ASP A 236 13.75 -9.67 19.06
CA ASP A 236 14.64 -9.52 17.89
C ASP A 236 14.47 -8.19 17.13
N GLY A 237 13.54 -7.34 17.57
CA GLY A 237 13.23 -6.07 16.90
C GLY A 237 12.16 -6.16 15.81
N ASN A 238 11.60 -7.35 15.54
CA ASN A 238 10.52 -7.56 14.60
C ASN A 238 9.16 -7.70 15.29
N TYR A 239 8.10 -7.75 14.51
CA TYR A 239 6.73 -8.02 14.97
C TYR A 239 6.07 -9.09 14.12
N ASP A 240 5.13 -9.80 14.75
CA ASP A 240 4.22 -10.74 14.12
C ASP A 240 2.77 -10.23 14.23
N LEU A 241 1.92 -10.74 13.35
CA LEU A 241 0.48 -10.53 13.37
C LEU A 241 -0.21 -11.76 13.96
N VAL A 242 -0.88 -11.58 15.08
CA VAL A 242 -1.62 -12.65 15.76
C VAL A 242 -3.12 -12.44 15.54
N PRO A 243 -3.80 -13.29 14.75
CA PRO A 243 -5.24 -13.20 14.57
C PRO A 243 -5.97 -13.66 15.83
N TYR A 244 -7.09 -13.01 16.17
CA TYR A 244 -7.84 -13.33 17.39
C TYR A 244 -9.35 -13.44 17.15
N THR A 245 -9.92 -14.60 17.51
CA THR A 245 -11.31 -14.95 17.18
C THR A 245 -12.33 -14.55 18.26
N LEU A 246 -11.89 -14.50 19.52
CA LEU A 246 -12.75 -14.33 20.70
C LEU A 246 -12.13 -13.33 21.68
N MET A 247 -11.91 -12.10 21.22
CA MET A 247 -11.41 -11.03 22.07
C MET A 247 -12.59 -10.22 22.63
N ASP A 248 -12.81 -10.30 23.94
CA ASP A 248 -13.51 -9.24 24.65
C ASP A 248 -12.58 -8.03 24.71
N TYR A 249 -12.81 -7.08 23.80
CA TYR A 249 -12.00 -5.88 23.66
C TYR A 249 -11.81 -5.14 24.99
N THR A 250 -12.92 -4.98 25.73
CA THR A 250 -12.92 -4.26 27.00
C THR A 250 -12.15 -4.99 28.11
N GLY A 251 -12.07 -6.32 28.03
CA GLY A 251 -11.26 -7.13 28.94
C GLY A 251 -9.79 -7.29 28.52
N TYR A 252 -9.46 -7.00 27.26
CA TYR A 252 -8.12 -7.14 26.70
C TYR A 252 -7.32 -5.84 26.69
N ILE A 253 -7.96 -4.68 26.89
CA ILE A 253 -7.28 -3.40 27.03
C ILE A 253 -7.50 -2.85 28.44
N THR A 254 -6.42 -2.39 29.07
CA THR A 254 -6.48 -1.76 30.40
C THR A 254 -5.86 -0.36 30.39
N ASN A 255 -6.34 0.52 31.27
CA ASN A 255 -5.80 1.87 31.41
C ASN A 255 -4.34 1.81 31.86
N GLY A 256 -3.48 2.56 31.18
CA GLY A 256 -2.16 2.89 31.70
C GLY A 256 -2.21 4.01 32.74
N GLN A 257 -3.07 5.01 32.50
CA GLN A 257 -3.38 6.12 33.39
C GLN A 257 -4.83 6.58 33.16
N GLY A 258 -5.43 7.24 34.15
CA GLY A 258 -6.74 7.91 34.01
C GLY A 258 -7.85 7.01 33.44
N ASN A 259 -8.68 7.61 32.59
CA ASN A 259 -9.79 6.96 31.88
C ASN A 259 -9.51 6.73 30.38
N THR A 260 -8.24 6.67 29.95
CA THR A 260 -7.83 6.58 28.54
C THR A 260 -8.57 5.53 27.71
N VAL A 261 -8.90 4.36 28.28
CA VAL A 261 -9.67 3.31 27.62
C VAL A 261 -11.10 3.78 27.31
N ALA A 262 -11.77 4.40 28.28
CA ALA A 262 -13.12 4.91 28.08
C ALA A 262 -13.16 6.02 27.02
N ASP A 263 -12.14 6.89 27.01
CA ASP A 263 -12.09 8.03 26.12
C ASP A 263 -11.63 7.67 24.71
N TYR A 264 -10.57 6.88 24.55
CA TYR A 264 -9.95 6.67 23.24
C TYR A 264 -10.10 5.25 22.71
N ALA A 265 -10.06 4.22 23.55
CA ALA A 265 -10.08 2.84 23.05
C ALA A 265 -11.38 2.48 22.34
N THR A 266 -12.51 3.00 22.82
CA THR A 266 -13.82 2.75 22.21
C THR A 266 -14.01 3.46 20.85
N LEU A 267 -13.15 4.42 20.47
CA LEU A 267 -13.20 5.05 19.15
C LEU A 267 -12.90 4.03 18.04
N ILE A 268 -11.90 3.16 18.22
CA ILE A 268 -11.49 2.21 17.19
C ILE A 268 -12.50 1.10 16.93
N GLU A 269 -13.45 0.86 17.84
CA GLU A 269 -14.58 -0.05 17.58
C GLU A 269 -15.49 0.45 16.45
N ASN A 270 -15.50 1.76 16.21
CA ASN A 270 -16.42 2.42 15.29
C ASN A 270 -15.70 3.24 14.21
N THR A 271 -14.38 3.17 14.13
CA THR A 271 -13.59 3.88 13.11
C THR A 271 -12.52 2.97 12.53
N PRO A 272 -12.24 3.02 11.23
CA PRO A 272 -11.13 2.27 10.67
C PRO A 272 -9.80 2.76 11.25
N GLY A 273 -8.87 1.83 11.48
CA GLY A 273 -7.53 2.11 11.99
C GLY A 273 -7.11 1.17 13.12
N ALA A 274 -6.33 1.69 14.06
CA ALA A 274 -5.69 0.87 15.09
C ALA A 274 -5.45 1.67 16.38
N ILE A 275 -5.37 0.96 17.50
CA ILE A 275 -4.89 1.48 18.77
C ILE A 275 -3.48 0.96 19.06
N TRP A 276 -2.65 1.79 19.67
CA TRP A 276 -1.25 1.51 19.95
C TRP A 276 -0.91 1.87 21.39
N SER A 277 -0.08 1.04 22.03
CA SER A 277 0.31 1.21 23.42
C SER A 277 1.53 2.13 23.56
N ILE A 278 1.33 3.34 24.10
CA ILE A 278 2.43 4.20 24.54
C ILE A 278 3.30 3.48 25.58
N GLN A 279 2.70 2.68 26.45
CA GLN A 279 3.44 1.96 27.50
C GLN A 279 4.45 0.98 26.90
N THR A 280 4.08 0.25 25.85
CA THR A 280 5.00 -0.63 25.12
C THR A 280 6.13 0.17 24.44
N LEU A 281 5.82 1.30 23.82
CA LEU A 281 6.82 2.20 23.23
C LEU A 281 7.81 2.73 24.30
N ARG A 282 7.29 3.22 25.43
CA ARG A 282 8.09 3.74 26.56
C ARG A 282 8.95 2.67 27.20
N ARG A 283 8.45 1.44 27.34
CA ARG A 283 9.28 0.31 27.80
C ARG A 283 10.49 0.11 26.90
N GLY A 284 10.31 0.24 25.59
CA GLY A 284 11.40 0.11 24.64
C GLY A 284 12.43 1.23 24.75
N ILE A 285 11.97 2.48 24.75
CA ILE A 285 12.85 3.66 24.72
C ILE A 285 13.47 3.98 26.09
N LEU A 286 12.69 3.89 27.17
CA LEU A 286 13.07 4.38 28.50
C LEU A 286 13.52 3.29 29.47
N LEU A 287 13.04 2.05 29.29
CA LEU A 287 13.27 0.95 30.24
C LEU A 287 14.26 -0.11 29.74
N GLY A 288 15.06 0.21 28.73
CA GLY A 288 16.18 -0.61 28.29
C GLY A 288 15.78 -1.86 27.52
N GLN A 289 14.70 -1.80 26.72
CA GLN A 289 14.27 -2.86 25.81
C GLN A 289 14.23 -2.36 24.35
N PRO A 290 15.37 -1.92 23.78
CA PRO A 290 15.37 -1.21 22.49
C PRO A 290 14.71 -2.00 21.36
N GLU A 291 14.80 -3.33 21.38
CA GLU A 291 14.13 -4.23 20.44
C GLU A 291 12.60 -4.07 20.47
N LEU A 292 12.01 -3.75 21.62
CA LEU A 292 10.57 -3.51 21.74
C LEU A 292 10.15 -2.21 21.03
N SER A 293 10.94 -1.14 21.17
CA SER A 293 10.68 0.11 20.44
C SER A 293 10.98 -0.02 18.94
N GLN A 294 11.94 -0.87 18.55
CA GLN A 294 12.21 -1.20 17.15
C GLN A 294 11.03 -1.96 16.54
N ALA A 295 10.53 -2.99 17.23
CA ALA A 295 9.35 -3.75 16.81
C ALA A 295 8.12 -2.84 16.70
N PHE A 296 7.91 -1.95 17.68
CA PHE A 296 6.86 -0.94 17.64
C PHE A 296 6.98 -0.04 16.42
N ALA A 297 8.18 0.52 16.17
CA ALA A 297 8.43 1.38 15.02
C ALA A 297 8.12 0.66 13.70
N LYS A 298 8.62 -0.56 13.55
CA LYS A 298 8.42 -1.38 12.36
C LYS A 298 6.93 -1.70 12.14
N ALA A 299 6.25 -2.18 13.18
CA ALA A 299 4.82 -2.47 13.12
C ALA A 299 4.02 -1.21 12.75
N PHE A 300 4.29 -0.08 13.41
CA PHE A 300 3.58 1.17 13.15
C PHE A 300 3.78 1.65 11.72
N ILE A 301 5.02 1.69 11.22
CA ILE A 301 5.31 2.12 9.85
C ILE A 301 4.67 1.19 8.82
N ASP A 302 4.81 -0.13 8.99
CA ASP A 302 4.27 -1.12 8.05
C ASP A 302 2.73 -1.05 8.01
N ILE A 303 2.07 -0.99 9.18
CA ILE A 303 0.61 -0.89 9.28
C ILE A 303 0.10 0.44 8.74
N LYS A 304 0.75 1.56 9.06
CA LYS A 304 0.35 2.88 8.54
C LYS A 304 0.50 2.96 7.02
N THR A 305 1.60 2.43 6.49
CA THR A 305 1.84 2.38 5.04
C THR A 305 0.79 1.51 4.37
N CYS A 306 0.49 0.34 4.94
CA CYS A 306 -0.58 -0.55 4.52
C CYS A 306 -1.93 0.17 4.49
N GLU A 307 -2.32 0.86 5.57
CA GLU A 307 -3.58 1.60 5.62
C GLU A 307 -3.67 2.71 4.55
N ILE A 308 -2.57 3.42 4.33
CA ILE A 308 -2.51 4.49 3.33
C ILE A 308 -2.56 3.91 1.90
N ALA A 309 -1.86 2.81 1.66
CA ALA A 309 -1.74 2.17 0.35
C ALA A 309 -2.78 1.04 0.11
N MET A 310 -3.73 0.84 1.03
CA MET A 310 -4.66 -0.28 1.02
C MET A 310 -3.98 -1.66 0.98
N CYS A 311 -2.81 -1.78 1.59
CA CYS A 311 -2.07 -3.03 1.77
C CYS A 311 -1.79 -3.78 0.47
N ARG A 312 -1.81 -3.05 -0.65
CA ARG A 312 -1.35 -3.56 -1.92
C ARG A 312 0.17 -3.45 -1.87
N PRO A 313 0.93 -4.57 -1.74
CA PRO A 313 2.37 -4.51 -1.97
C PRO A 313 2.61 -3.98 -3.38
N PRO A 314 3.82 -3.47 -3.71
CA PRO A 314 4.15 -3.24 -5.11
C PRO A 314 3.93 -4.54 -5.87
N GLU A 315 2.93 -4.54 -6.73
CA GLU A 315 2.62 -5.66 -7.59
C GLU A 315 3.48 -5.49 -8.84
N ALA A 316 4.40 -6.43 -9.06
CA ALA A 316 5.07 -6.56 -10.34
C ALA A 316 4.63 -7.87 -10.97
N GLY A 317 4.24 -7.83 -12.22
CA GLY A 317 3.56 -8.95 -12.86
C GLY A 317 2.76 -8.51 -14.06
N GLY A 318 1.91 -9.38 -14.56
CA GLY A 318 1.07 -8.99 -15.69
C GLY A 318 0.43 -10.14 -16.44
N ASP A 319 -0.37 -9.73 -17.42
CA ASP A 319 -0.94 -10.52 -18.50
C ASP A 319 -1.19 -9.62 -19.70
N PRO A 320 -0.52 -9.89 -20.84
CA PRO A 320 0.51 -9.03 -21.53
C PRO A 320 0.68 -7.55 -21.14
N HIS A 321 -0.25 -6.98 -20.39
CA HIS A 321 -0.20 -5.78 -19.57
C HIS A 321 0.79 -6.02 -18.43
N ILE A 322 2.00 -5.48 -18.56
CA ILE A 322 3.08 -5.70 -17.59
C ILE A 322 3.17 -4.48 -16.68
N THR A 323 3.07 -4.73 -15.39
CA THR A 323 3.35 -3.77 -14.33
C THR A 323 4.77 -4.01 -13.82
N THR A 324 5.65 -3.02 -14.01
CA THR A 324 7.03 -3.08 -13.51
C THR A 324 7.07 -2.99 -11.99
N TRP A 325 8.24 -3.24 -11.39
CA TRP A 325 8.43 -2.99 -9.96
C TRP A 325 8.04 -1.58 -9.53
N LYS A 326 8.21 -0.55 -10.38
CA LYS A 326 7.83 0.84 -10.08
C LYS A 326 6.36 1.17 -10.37
N ASN A 327 5.53 0.14 -10.56
CA ASN A 327 4.12 0.29 -10.89
C ASN A 327 3.92 1.08 -12.20
N GLU A 328 4.90 1.02 -13.10
CA GLU A 328 4.77 1.53 -14.47
C GLU A 328 4.10 0.45 -15.30
N HIS A 329 3.08 0.85 -16.06
CA HIS A 329 2.28 -0.05 -16.88
C HIS A 329 2.71 0.08 -18.35
N TYR A 330 2.97 -1.05 -19.00
CA TYR A 330 3.22 -1.11 -20.44
C TYR A 330 2.71 -2.40 -21.06
N GLU A 331 2.56 -2.41 -22.39
CA GLU A 331 2.06 -3.56 -23.14
C GLU A 331 3.14 -4.13 -24.04
N PHE A 332 3.29 -5.46 -24.05
CA PHE A 332 4.09 -6.17 -25.03
C PHE A 332 3.31 -7.34 -25.63
N HIS A 333 3.02 -7.25 -26.93
CA HIS A 333 2.23 -8.25 -27.65
C HIS A 333 3.07 -9.19 -28.53
N GLY A 334 4.09 -9.83 -27.98
CA GLY A 334 4.82 -10.91 -28.67
C GLY A 334 4.14 -12.28 -28.53
N GLN A 335 4.50 -13.22 -29.40
CA GLN A 335 4.32 -14.67 -29.19
C GLN A 335 5.70 -15.34 -29.19
N CYS A 336 6.09 -15.83 -28.02
CA CYS A 336 7.30 -16.60 -27.72
C CYS A 336 7.34 -16.92 -26.22
N ASP A 337 8.40 -17.61 -25.79
CA ASP A 337 8.75 -17.71 -24.37
C ASP A 337 9.58 -16.49 -23.96
N LEU A 338 9.20 -15.86 -22.84
CA LEU A 338 9.82 -14.63 -22.33
C LEU A 338 10.28 -14.81 -20.88
N VAL A 339 11.34 -14.12 -20.50
CA VAL A 339 11.82 -14.00 -19.12
C VAL A 339 11.08 -12.85 -18.44
N LEU A 340 10.09 -13.18 -17.62
CA LEU A 340 9.35 -12.15 -16.85
C LEU A 340 10.24 -11.60 -15.73
N ALA A 341 10.84 -12.51 -14.95
CA ALA A 341 11.72 -12.19 -13.84
C ALA A 341 12.75 -13.30 -13.65
N LYS A 342 13.97 -12.93 -13.30
CA LYS A 342 15.06 -13.85 -12.98
C LYS A 342 15.95 -13.22 -11.94
N ASP A 343 16.16 -13.92 -10.83
CA ASP A 343 16.95 -13.46 -9.70
C ASP A 343 17.76 -14.64 -9.14
N PRO A 344 19.07 -14.74 -9.46
CA PRO A 344 19.90 -15.83 -8.98
C PRO A 344 20.17 -15.75 -7.47
N ASP A 345 20.06 -14.56 -6.87
CA ASP A 345 20.37 -14.31 -5.45
C ASP A 345 19.14 -14.35 -4.54
N PHE A 346 17.95 -14.48 -5.12
CA PHE A 346 16.69 -14.58 -4.39
C PHE A 346 16.77 -15.59 -3.25
N GLY A 347 16.28 -15.22 -2.06
CA GLY A 347 16.22 -16.12 -0.90
C GLY A 347 17.59 -16.60 -0.40
N ASN A 348 18.61 -15.73 -0.40
CA ASN A 348 20.01 -16.05 -0.06
C ASN A 348 20.67 -17.03 -1.05
N GLY A 349 20.51 -16.77 -2.36
CA GLY A 349 21.06 -17.61 -3.42
C GLY A 349 20.27 -18.89 -3.71
N LEU A 350 19.01 -18.95 -3.25
CA LEU A 350 18.09 -20.02 -3.62
C LEU A 350 17.75 -19.93 -5.11
N GLY A 351 17.61 -18.72 -5.63
CA GLY A 351 17.30 -18.45 -7.03
C GLY A 351 15.80 -18.52 -7.34
N LEU A 352 15.35 -17.62 -8.20
CA LEU A 352 13.99 -17.51 -8.72
C LEU A 352 14.05 -17.23 -10.23
N ASP A 353 13.39 -18.07 -11.04
CA ASP A 353 13.13 -17.75 -12.45
C ASP A 353 11.63 -17.82 -12.72
N VAL A 354 11.11 -16.87 -13.48
CA VAL A 354 9.72 -16.83 -13.92
C VAL A 354 9.71 -16.61 -15.42
N HIS A 355 9.36 -17.65 -16.16
CA HIS A 355 9.16 -17.57 -17.60
C HIS A 355 7.67 -17.58 -17.93
N ILE A 356 7.28 -16.78 -18.93
CA ILE A 356 5.91 -16.73 -19.44
C ILE A 356 5.90 -17.14 -20.91
N ARG A 357 4.87 -17.90 -21.30
CA ARG A 357 4.63 -18.29 -22.68
C ARG A 357 3.45 -17.49 -23.20
N THR A 358 3.71 -16.66 -24.20
CA THR A 358 2.71 -15.78 -24.80
C THR A 358 2.19 -16.33 -26.13
N LYS A 359 0.93 -16.07 -26.45
CA LYS A 359 0.28 -16.50 -27.68
C LYS A 359 -0.50 -15.35 -28.31
N ILE A 360 -0.29 -15.09 -29.60
CA ILE A 360 -0.95 -14.01 -30.33
C ILE A 360 -2.35 -14.44 -30.79
N VAL A 361 -3.31 -13.52 -30.63
CA VAL A 361 -4.63 -13.55 -31.22
C VAL A 361 -4.83 -12.29 -32.07
N ARG A 362 -4.63 -12.44 -33.38
CA ARG A 362 -4.74 -11.35 -34.38
C ARG A 362 -3.77 -10.19 -34.12
N TYR A 363 -4.15 -9.24 -33.27
CA TYR A 363 -3.45 -7.98 -33.02
C TYR A 363 -3.07 -7.77 -31.55
N TRP A 364 -3.39 -8.72 -30.67
CA TRP A 364 -3.01 -8.73 -29.25
C TRP A 364 -2.46 -10.13 -28.89
N SER A 365 -1.92 -10.32 -27.70
CA SER A 365 -1.47 -11.62 -27.20
C SER A 365 -1.96 -11.86 -25.77
N TYR A 366 -1.88 -13.08 -25.26
CA TYR A 366 -2.10 -13.38 -23.84
C TYR A 366 -1.03 -14.33 -23.32
N ILE A 367 -0.85 -14.40 -22.00
CA ILE A 367 -0.02 -15.43 -21.38
C ILE A 367 -0.84 -16.72 -21.31
N GLN A 368 -0.37 -17.76 -22.00
CA GLN A 368 -1.00 -19.08 -22.05
C GLN A 368 -0.51 -19.99 -20.91
N SER A 369 0.78 -19.87 -20.56
CA SER A 369 1.40 -20.67 -19.50
C SER A 369 2.44 -19.85 -18.76
N VAL A 370 2.62 -20.14 -17.48
CA VAL A 370 3.74 -19.66 -16.66
C VAL A 370 4.55 -20.86 -16.18
N ALA A 371 5.88 -20.73 -16.19
CA ALA A 371 6.77 -21.67 -15.55
C ALA A 371 7.67 -20.95 -14.55
N ILE A 372 7.66 -21.42 -13.30
CA ILE A 372 8.38 -20.84 -12.17
C ILE A 372 9.42 -21.86 -11.69
N ARG A 373 10.65 -21.42 -11.50
CA ARG A 373 11.70 -22.18 -10.82
C ARG A 373 12.07 -21.51 -9.50
N ILE A 374 12.10 -22.27 -8.42
CA ILE A 374 12.67 -21.85 -7.14
C ILE A 374 13.68 -22.91 -6.71
N GLY A 375 14.96 -22.54 -6.62
CA GLY A 375 16.03 -23.54 -6.44
C GLY A 375 16.06 -24.53 -7.60
N THR A 376 15.81 -25.80 -7.31
CA THR A 376 15.79 -26.87 -8.30
C THR A 376 14.39 -27.28 -8.76
N ASP A 377 13.35 -26.83 -8.05
CA ASP A 377 11.98 -27.23 -8.33
C ASP A 377 11.37 -26.31 -9.39
N VAL A 378 10.61 -26.91 -10.31
CA VAL A 378 9.92 -26.22 -11.41
C VAL A 378 8.41 -26.49 -11.30
N LEU A 379 7.61 -25.43 -11.32
CA LEU A 379 6.16 -25.47 -11.41
C LEU A 379 5.75 -24.80 -12.71
N GLU A 380 5.08 -25.52 -13.60
CA GLU A 380 4.41 -24.96 -14.76
C GLU A 380 2.90 -25.03 -14.58
N ILE A 381 2.19 -23.95 -14.90
CA ILE A 381 0.73 -23.89 -14.92
C ILE A 381 0.28 -23.32 -16.27
N GLN A 382 -0.69 -23.98 -16.88
CA GLN A 382 -1.24 -23.62 -18.18
C GLN A 382 -2.74 -23.34 -18.07
N GLY A 383 -3.18 -22.22 -18.68
CA GLY A 383 -4.59 -21.89 -18.82
C GLY A 383 -5.30 -22.84 -19.78
N ASN A 384 -6.60 -23.07 -19.55
CA ASN A 384 -7.43 -23.95 -20.38
C ASN A 384 -8.76 -23.27 -20.74
N SER A 385 -9.08 -23.23 -22.03
CA SER A 385 -10.33 -22.66 -22.54
C SER A 385 -11.58 -23.50 -22.25
N ASP A 386 -11.42 -24.79 -21.89
CA ASP A 386 -12.54 -25.65 -21.51
C ASP A 386 -12.97 -25.39 -20.07
N SER A 387 -14.17 -24.84 -19.91
CA SER A 387 -14.77 -24.48 -18.63
C SER A 387 -14.97 -25.62 -17.64
N ASN A 388 -14.89 -26.87 -18.09
CA ASN A 388 -15.14 -28.05 -17.26
C ASN A 388 -13.87 -28.82 -16.89
N LEU A 389 -12.70 -28.34 -17.33
CA LEU A 389 -11.43 -28.98 -17.03
C LEU A 389 -10.68 -28.14 -16.00
N ASP A 390 -10.13 -28.82 -15.00
CA ASP A 390 -9.12 -28.21 -14.15
C ASP A 390 -7.89 -27.86 -15.01
N PRO A 391 -7.19 -26.77 -14.68
CA PRO A 391 -6.02 -26.35 -15.45
C PRO A 391 -4.92 -27.39 -15.38
N ASP A 392 -4.16 -27.50 -16.46
CA ASP A 392 -3.00 -28.38 -16.51
C ASP A 392 -1.84 -27.73 -15.76
N TYR A 393 -1.16 -28.53 -14.94
CA TYR A 393 0.07 -28.11 -14.28
C TYR A 393 1.07 -29.27 -14.20
N TRP A 394 2.33 -28.92 -14.08
CA TRP A 394 3.45 -29.85 -13.98
C TRP A 394 4.36 -29.44 -12.83
N ILE A 395 4.71 -30.41 -11.99
CA ILE A 395 5.73 -30.25 -10.95
C ILE A 395 6.95 -31.05 -11.38
N ASN A 396 8.08 -30.40 -11.57
CA ASN A 396 9.31 -31.05 -12.03
C ASN A 396 9.08 -31.90 -13.30
N PHE A 397 8.26 -31.38 -14.22
CA PHE A 397 7.82 -32.02 -15.47
C PHE A 397 6.90 -33.24 -15.30
N GLU A 398 6.45 -33.55 -14.08
CA GLU A 398 5.42 -34.54 -13.80
C GLU A 398 4.02 -33.88 -13.86
N HIS A 399 3.19 -34.35 -14.78
CA HIS A 399 1.83 -33.84 -14.99
C HIS A 399 0.96 -34.15 -13.77
N LEU A 400 0.29 -33.13 -13.22
CA LEU A 400 -0.57 -33.21 -12.04
C LEU A 400 0.13 -33.86 -10.82
N GLY A 401 1.40 -33.51 -10.61
CA GLY A 401 2.15 -33.89 -9.40
C GLY A 401 1.55 -33.30 -8.12
N ASP A 402 2.07 -33.71 -6.95
CA ASP A 402 1.62 -33.16 -5.67
C ASP A 402 1.98 -31.66 -5.54
N LEU A 403 0.97 -30.81 -5.31
CA LEU A 403 1.08 -29.35 -5.27
C LEU A 403 0.65 -28.77 -3.90
N ASP A 404 0.61 -29.57 -2.82
CA ASP A 404 0.41 -29.01 -1.48
C ASP A 404 1.60 -28.10 -1.06
N THR A 405 2.79 -28.39 -1.60
CA THR A 405 4.00 -27.58 -1.43
C THR A 405 4.79 -27.48 -2.73
N PHE A 406 5.51 -26.37 -2.90
CA PHE A 406 6.42 -26.14 -4.02
C PHE A 406 7.71 -25.52 -3.49
N ALA A 407 8.88 -26.12 -3.76
CA ALA A 407 10.18 -25.71 -3.20
C ALA A 407 10.21 -25.64 -1.65
N GLY A 408 9.36 -26.43 -0.98
CA GLY A 408 9.16 -26.40 0.48
C GLY A 408 8.36 -25.17 0.97
N CYS A 409 7.70 -24.44 0.06
CA CYS A 409 6.77 -23.36 0.35
C CYS A 409 5.33 -23.90 0.25
N PRO A 410 4.43 -23.58 1.19
CA PRO A 410 3.02 -23.94 1.09
C PRO A 410 2.37 -23.34 -0.16
N VAL A 411 1.49 -24.09 -0.81
CA VAL A 411 0.69 -23.59 -1.93
C VAL A 411 -0.79 -23.67 -1.56
N THR A 412 -1.50 -22.55 -1.73
CA THR A 412 -2.95 -22.47 -1.53
C THR A 412 -3.64 -22.34 -2.87
N GLN A 413 -4.60 -23.24 -3.13
CA GLN A 413 -5.42 -23.20 -4.34
C GLN A 413 -6.81 -22.68 -3.99
N THR A 414 -7.31 -21.71 -4.74
CA THR A 414 -8.66 -21.17 -4.55
C THR A 414 -9.46 -21.17 -5.84
N THR A 415 -10.75 -21.50 -5.74
CA THR A 415 -11.69 -21.49 -6.85
C THR A 415 -12.78 -20.47 -6.58
N SER A 416 -12.83 -19.40 -7.39
CA SER A 416 -13.74 -18.25 -7.19
C SER A 416 -14.84 -18.19 -8.27
N GLY A 417 -15.11 -19.31 -8.93
CA GLY A 417 -16.09 -19.43 -10.00
C GLY A 417 -15.75 -20.61 -10.94
N PRO A 418 -16.60 -20.91 -11.93
CA PRO A 418 -16.36 -22.03 -12.84
C PRO A 418 -15.05 -21.88 -13.61
N HIS A 419 -14.73 -20.65 -14.05
CA HIS A 419 -13.56 -20.35 -14.90
C HIS A 419 -12.37 -19.74 -14.17
N LYS A 420 -12.49 -19.48 -12.87
CA LYS A 420 -11.43 -18.83 -12.07
C LYS A 420 -10.72 -19.86 -11.20
N ARG A 421 -9.39 -19.85 -11.26
CA ARG A 421 -8.52 -20.57 -10.33
C ARG A 421 -7.38 -19.65 -9.93
N SER A 422 -6.94 -19.74 -8.69
CA SER A 422 -5.75 -19.02 -8.22
C SER A 422 -4.85 -19.95 -7.43
N TYR A 423 -3.54 -19.80 -7.65
CA TYR A 423 -2.49 -20.49 -6.94
C TYR A 423 -1.66 -19.45 -6.21
N GLN A 424 -1.61 -19.53 -4.88
CA GLN A 424 -0.78 -18.68 -4.06
C GLN A 424 0.35 -19.50 -3.43
N ILE A 425 1.58 -19.20 -3.82
CA ILE A 425 2.81 -19.80 -3.28
C ILE A 425 3.31 -18.89 -2.17
N ASP A 426 3.31 -19.39 -0.94
CA ASP A 426 3.70 -18.62 0.24
C ASP A 426 5.20 -18.74 0.50
N LEU A 427 5.93 -17.67 0.20
CA LEU A 427 7.39 -17.67 0.26
C LEU A 427 7.91 -17.34 1.66
N ARG A 428 7.06 -17.15 2.68
CA ARG A 428 7.48 -16.67 4.01
C ARG A 428 8.58 -17.51 4.66
N THR A 429 8.64 -18.81 4.36
CA THR A 429 9.64 -19.73 4.91
C THR A 429 11.03 -19.51 4.31
N LYS A 430 11.11 -18.79 3.19
CA LYS A 430 12.34 -18.44 2.47
C LYS A 430 12.64 -16.95 2.56
N VAL A 431 11.63 -16.12 2.33
CA VAL A 431 11.67 -14.66 2.36
C VAL A 431 10.38 -14.15 3.04
N PRO A 432 10.46 -13.67 4.30
CA PRO A 432 9.28 -13.20 5.04
C PRO A 432 8.49 -12.12 4.29
N GLY A 433 7.15 -12.19 4.31
CA GLY A 433 6.27 -11.19 3.69
C GLY A 433 6.12 -11.29 2.16
N HIS A 434 6.71 -12.30 1.52
CA HIS A 434 6.69 -12.47 0.07
C HIS A 434 5.75 -13.60 -0.36
N SER A 435 5.12 -13.43 -1.52
CA SER A 435 4.31 -14.48 -2.14
C SER A 435 4.30 -14.35 -3.65
N LEU A 436 4.03 -15.46 -4.33
CA LEU A 436 3.79 -15.51 -5.77
C LEU A 436 2.34 -15.94 -5.98
N ARG A 437 1.63 -15.22 -6.84
CA ARG A 437 0.24 -15.53 -7.18
C ARG A 437 0.10 -15.74 -8.68
N ILE A 438 -0.55 -16.83 -9.03
CA ILE A 438 -0.94 -17.16 -10.41
C ILE A 438 -2.47 -17.16 -10.43
N ASP A 439 -3.06 -16.30 -11.24
CA ASP A 439 -4.50 -16.26 -11.47
C ASP A 439 -4.80 -16.79 -12.87
N LEU A 440 -5.79 -17.64 -12.96
CA LEU A 440 -6.29 -18.20 -14.21
C LEU A 440 -7.72 -17.74 -14.43
N PHE A 441 -8.00 -17.30 -15.65
CA PHE A 441 -9.35 -17.11 -16.15
C PHE A 441 -9.45 -17.78 -17.53
N ARG A 442 -10.09 -18.95 -17.61
CA ARG A 442 -10.08 -19.77 -18.84
C ARG A 442 -8.64 -20.01 -19.33
N GLU A 443 -8.32 -19.66 -20.58
CA GLU A 443 -6.97 -19.78 -21.15
C GLU A 443 -5.97 -18.69 -20.71
N PHE A 444 -6.43 -17.66 -20.00
CA PHE A 444 -5.61 -16.51 -19.60
C PHE A 444 -4.89 -16.80 -18.28
N VAL A 445 -3.59 -16.57 -18.27
CA VAL A 445 -2.74 -16.65 -17.07
C VAL A 445 -2.28 -15.24 -16.70
N ARG A 446 -2.37 -14.91 -15.42
CA ARG A 446 -1.76 -13.72 -14.83
C ARG A 446 -0.82 -14.14 -13.73
N VAL A 447 0.35 -13.51 -13.67
CA VAL A 447 1.37 -13.77 -12.64
C VAL A 447 1.62 -12.49 -11.86
N LYS A 448 1.68 -12.58 -10.53
CA LYS A 448 1.99 -11.47 -9.63
C LYS A 448 3.06 -11.89 -8.62
N LEU A 449 4.12 -11.09 -8.54
CA LEU A 449 5.15 -11.19 -7.50
C LEU A 449 4.84 -10.14 -6.44
N ASN A 450 4.58 -10.60 -5.22
CA ASN A 450 4.25 -9.75 -4.08
C ASN A 450 5.42 -9.73 -3.10
N GLY A 451 5.71 -8.56 -2.54
CA GLY A 451 6.66 -8.39 -1.44
C GLY A 451 7.46 -7.10 -1.55
N GLU A 452 8.48 -6.98 -0.70
CA GLU A 452 9.37 -5.83 -0.69
C GLU A 452 10.42 -5.94 -1.82
N LYS A 453 10.62 -4.85 -2.57
CA LYS A 453 11.55 -4.82 -3.72
C LYS A 453 13.00 -5.17 -3.36
N THR A 454 13.40 -4.94 -2.11
CA THR A 454 14.76 -5.23 -1.66
C THR A 454 15.08 -6.72 -1.72
N ALA A 455 14.09 -7.60 -1.53
CA ALA A 455 14.30 -9.04 -1.72
C ALA A 455 14.45 -9.43 -3.19
N TYR A 456 13.99 -8.58 -4.10
CA TYR A 456 14.08 -8.75 -5.55
C TYR A 456 15.19 -7.89 -6.17
N HIS A 457 16.07 -7.26 -5.38
CA HIS A 457 16.99 -6.21 -5.85
C HIS A 457 17.95 -6.60 -7.00
N GLN A 458 18.15 -7.89 -7.25
CA GLN A 458 18.97 -8.43 -8.35
C GLN A 458 18.13 -9.02 -9.49
N THR A 459 16.81 -8.80 -9.44
CA THR A 459 15.90 -9.32 -10.46
C THR A 459 16.12 -8.58 -11.78
N GLU A 460 16.32 -9.36 -12.82
CA GLU A 460 16.36 -8.93 -14.22
C GLU A 460 15.14 -9.51 -14.98
N GLY A 461 14.71 -8.87 -16.06
CA GLY A 461 13.57 -9.33 -16.85
C GLY A 461 12.61 -8.22 -17.27
N LEU A 462 11.46 -8.62 -17.81
CA LEU A 462 10.39 -7.73 -18.24
C LEU A 462 9.79 -6.86 -17.12
N LEU A 463 9.97 -7.22 -15.85
CA LEU A 463 9.53 -6.39 -14.72
C LEU A 463 10.43 -5.16 -14.49
N GLY A 464 11.54 -5.03 -15.23
CA GLY A 464 12.51 -3.95 -15.10
C GLY A 464 13.39 -4.09 -13.85
N ASP A 465 14.29 -3.11 -13.64
CA ASP A 465 15.16 -3.07 -12.47
C ASP A 465 14.36 -2.65 -11.20
N PRO A 466 14.34 -3.45 -10.12
CA PRO A 466 13.50 -3.17 -8.95
C PRO A 466 13.85 -1.89 -8.19
N ILE A 467 15.11 -1.44 -8.25
CA ILE A 467 15.59 -0.27 -7.50
C ILE A 467 15.36 1.02 -8.31
N THR A 468 15.83 1.03 -9.55
CA THR A 468 15.83 2.19 -10.45
C THR A 468 14.60 2.25 -11.35
N GLY A 469 13.90 1.13 -11.56
CA GLY A 469 12.76 1.00 -12.47
C GLY A 469 13.13 0.94 -13.94
N LYS A 470 14.41 0.96 -14.27
CA LYS A 470 14.87 1.06 -15.66
C LYS A 470 14.60 -0.24 -16.42
N MET A 471 14.27 -0.10 -17.70
CA MET A 471 14.17 -1.19 -18.66
C MET A 471 15.56 -1.55 -19.18
N LEU A 472 16.28 -2.38 -18.42
CA LEU A 472 17.66 -2.75 -18.74
C LEU A 472 17.74 -4.01 -19.58
N ALA A 473 18.68 -4.04 -20.52
CA ALA A 473 19.06 -5.24 -21.25
C ALA A 473 19.74 -6.26 -20.33
N ARG A 474 20.00 -7.46 -20.85
CA ARG A 474 20.72 -8.54 -20.13
C ARG A 474 22.16 -8.19 -19.78
N ASP A 475 22.73 -7.14 -20.38
CA ASP A 475 24.04 -6.61 -20.02
C ASP A 475 24.03 -5.76 -18.73
N GLY A 476 22.83 -5.47 -18.19
CA GLY A 476 22.62 -4.66 -16.98
C GLY A 476 22.92 -3.17 -17.15
N VAL A 477 23.19 -2.70 -18.37
CA VAL A 477 23.67 -1.33 -18.64
C VAL A 477 22.87 -0.64 -19.74
N THR A 478 22.51 -1.36 -20.80
CA THR A 478 21.77 -0.81 -21.94
C THR A 478 20.33 -0.56 -21.52
N GLU A 479 19.88 0.69 -21.58
CA GLU A 479 18.52 1.10 -21.22
C GLU A 479 17.67 1.25 -22.49
N PHE A 480 16.50 0.60 -22.51
CA PHE A 480 15.53 0.71 -23.59
C PHE A 480 14.53 1.83 -23.33
N ALA A 481 14.15 2.54 -24.39
CA ALA A 481 13.05 3.51 -24.37
C ALA A 481 11.77 2.98 -25.05
N ASP A 482 11.90 1.92 -25.83
CA ASP A 482 10.80 1.28 -26.56
C ASP A 482 10.48 -0.08 -25.94
N TYR A 483 9.20 -0.28 -25.60
CA TYR A 483 8.72 -1.50 -24.93
C TYR A 483 8.75 -2.74 -25.84
N VAL A 484 8.67 -2.57 -27.16
CA VAL A 484 8.74 -3.68 -28.11
C VAL A 484 10.18 -4.20 -28.18
N ASP A 485 11.16 -3.31 -28.31
CA ASP A 485 12.57 -3.67 -28.30
C ASP A 485 12.97 -4.30 -26.96
N PHE A 486 12.49 -3.74 -25.84
CA PHE A 486 12.68 -4.31 -24.50
C PHE A 486 12.05 -5.71 -24.37
N GLY A 487 10.86 -5.91 -24.91
CA GLY A 487 10.19 -7.21 -24.91
C GLY A 487 10.96 -8.28 -25.68
N ILE A 488 11.53 -7.92 -26.83
CA ILE A 488 12.32 -8.83 -27.67
C ILE A 488 13.64 -9.22 -26.98
N GLU A 489 14.30 -8.27 -26.30
CA GLU A 489 15.54 -8.52 -25.54
C GLU A 489 15.36 -9.65 -24.50
N TRP A 490 14.17 -9.73 -23.91
CA TRP A 490 13.82 -10.73 -22.90
C TRP A 490 13.17 -12.01 -23.46
N GLN A 491 13.28 -12.27 -24.76
CA GLN A 491 13.03 -13.61 -25.32
C GLN A 491 13.96 -14.64 -24.66
N VAL A 492 13.41 -15.79 -24.26
CA VAL A 492 14.19 -16.87 -23.63
C VAL A 492 15.27 -17.38 -24.59
N LEU A 493 16.50 -17.43 -24.09
CA LEU A 493 17.68 -17.83 -24.87
C LEU A 493 18.04 -19.32 -24.65
N PRO A 494 18.73 -19.97 -25.60
CA PRO A 494 18.97 -21.42 -25.52
C PRO A 494 19.90 -21.85 -24.38
N TYR A 495 20.66 -20.92 -23.80
CA TYR A 495 21.52 -21.19 -22.65
C TYR A 495 20.83 -20.92 -21.31
N GLU A 496 19.61 -20.36 -21.33
CA GLU A 496 18.78 -20.22 -20.15
C GLU A 496 18.09 -21.54 -19.85
N GLN A 497 17.66 -21.72 -18.60
CA GLN A 497 17.07 -22.98 -18.19
C GLN A 497 15.72 -23.18 -18.89
N LYS A 498 15.55 -24.34 -19.51
CA LYS A 498 14.25 -24.77 -20.03
C LYS A 498 13.31 -25.06 -18.86
N LEU A 499 12.28 -24.24 -18.69
CA LEU A 499 11.28 -24.40 -17.62
C LEU A 499 9.97 -25.04 -18.08
N PHE A 500 9.55 -24.80 -19.33
CA PHE A 500 8.34 -25.42 -19.87
C PHE A 500 8.60 -26.89 -20.24
N HIS A 501 7.66 -27.78 -19.95
CA HIS A 501 7.73 -29.21 -20.29
C HIS A 501 7.89 -29.41 -21.80
N GLU A 502 7.09 -28.68 -22.59
CA GLU A 502 7.10 -28.70 -24.05
C GLU A 502 7.75 -27.46 -24.68
N MET A 503 8.39 -27.66 -25.83
CA MET A 503 8.92 -26.58 -26.66
C MET A 503 7.84 -26.07 -27.61
N ALA A 504 7.61 -24.76 -27.64
CA ALA A 504 6.65 -24.12 -28.54
C ALA A 504 7.37 -23.08 -29.42
N PRO A 505 7.12 -23.03 -30.75
CA PRO A 505 7.71 -22.02 -31.61
C PRO A 505 7.03 -20.64 -31.44
N PRO A 506 7.74 -19.52 -31.69
CA PRO A 506 9.16 -19.45 -32.07
C PRO A 506 10.11 -19.58 -30.87
N GLN A 507 11.29 -20.13 -31.11
CA GLN A 507 12.38 -20.21 -30.14
C GLN A 507 13.62 -19.53 -30.74
N PHE A 508 14.41 -18.85 -29.91
CA PHE A 508 15.64 -18.20 -30.39
C PHE A 508 16.52 -19.19 -31.19
N PRO A 509 17.06 -18.80 -32.37
CA PRO A 509 17.18 -17.44 -32.91
C PRO A 509 15.99 -16.96 -33.75
N GLU A 510 14.90 -17.71 -33.83
CA GLU A 510 13.66 -17.22 -34.42
C GLU A 510 13.04 -16.20 -33.46
N LEU A 511 12.93 -14.95 -33.91
CA LEU A 511 12.39 -13.86 -33.10
C LEU A 511 10.91 -14.11 -32.76
N CYS A 512 10.46 -13.52 -31.66
CA CYS A 512 9.05 -13.49 -31.29
C CYS A 512 8.20 -13.01 -32.47
N LEU A 513 7.08 -13.69 -32.71
CA LEU A 513 6.10 -13.18 -33.66
C LEU A 513 5.48 -11.92 -33.06
N LEU A 514 5.35 -10.87 -33.86
CA LEU A 514 4.69 -9.62 -33.47
C LEU A 514 3.43 -9.43 -34.32
N PRO A 515 2.36 -8.81 -33.78
CA PRO A 515 1.19 -8.45 -34.55
C PRO A 515 1.53 -7.36 -35.57
N GLU A 516 0.64 -7.15 -36.55
CA GLU A 516 0.80 -6.09 -37.56
C GLU A 516 0.92 -4.69 -36.93
N ASP A 517 0.36 -4.48 -35.74
CA ASP A 517 0.53 -3.29 -34.90
C ASP A 517 1.05 -3.69 -33.50
N PRO A 518 2.37 -3.73 -33.29
CA PRO A 518 2.98 -4.19 -32.05
C PRO A 518 2.74 -3.26 -30.85
N ARG A 519 2.18 -2.07 -31.07
CA ARG A 519 1.85 -1.11 -30.00
C ARG A 519 0.39 -1.16 -29.57
N GLY A 520 -0.40 -2.10 -30.09
CA GLY A 520 -1.82 -2.23 -29.75
C GLY A 520 -2.71 -1.06 -30.21
N GLU A 521 -2.18 -0.12 -31.01
CA GLU A 521 -2.92 1.06 -31.47
C GLU A 521 -4.04 0.64 -32.43
N ARG A 522 -5.27 0.54 -31.93
CA ARG A 522 -6.44 0.12 -32.71
C ARG A 522 -6.67 1.03 -33.92
N ARG A 523 -6.18 0.64 -35.11
CA ARG A 523 -6.61 1.21 -36.38
C ARG A 523 -8.06 0.81 -36.63
N ARG A 524 -8.99 1.69 -36.27
CA ARG A 524 -10.46 1.55 -36.45
C ARG A 524 -10.82 0.83 -37.77
N ARG A 525 -11.08 -0.47 -37.71
CA ARG A 525 -11.98 -1.12 -38.66
C ARG A 525 -13.37 -1.06 -38.04
N LEU A 526 -14.13 -0.03 -38.43
CA LEU A 526 -15.48 0.32 -37.95
C LEU A 526 -16.54 -0.81 -38.06
N ALA A 527 -16.19 -2.01 -38.53
CA ALA A 527 -17.10 -3.09 -38.86
C ALA A 527 -16.98 -4.35 -37.96
N GLU A 528 -16.05 -4.40 -37.00
CA GLU A 528 -15.75 -5.64 -36.22
C GLU A 528 -15.91 -5.51 -34.69
N SER A 529 -16.37 -4.37 -34.16
CA SER A 529 -16.61 -4.21 -32.71
C SER A 529 -18.11 -4.29 -32.45
N GLU A 530 -18.58 -5.36 -31.81
CA GLU A 530 -19.97 -5.46 -31.34
C GLU A 530 -20.12 -4.77 -29.97
N ILE A 531 -19.06 -4.78 -29.15
CA ILE A 531 -19.03 -4.09 -27.85
C ILE A 531 -18.45 -2.68 -28.01
N SER A 532 -19.15 -1.70 -27.44
CA SER A 532 -18.70 -0.30 -27.37
C SER A 532 -17.77 -0.02 -26.18
N VAL A 533 -16.98 1.05 -26.26
CA VAL A 533 -16.09 1.49 -25.16
C VAL A 533 -16.91 1.83 -23.93
N GLU A 534 -18.09 2.43 -24.11
CA GLU A 534 -19.01 2.77 -23.02
C GLU A 534 -19.58 1.54 -22.31
N GLU A 535 -19.90 0.47 -23.06
CA GLU A 535 -20.33 -0.81 -22.48
C GLU A 535 -19.20 -1.48 -21.72
N ALA A 536 -17.99 -1.55 -22.30
CA ALA A 536 -16.82 -2.09 -21.64
C ALA A 536 -16.49 -1.33 -20.34
N ARG A 537 -16.49 0.02 -20.37
CA ARG A 537 -16.28 0.86 -19.19
C ARG A 537 -17.34 0.63 -18.12
N ARG A 538 -18.60 0.42 -18.52
CA ARG A 538 -19.68 0.13 -17.57
C ARG A 538 -19.47 -1.22 -16.90
N ALA A 539 -19.06 -2.23 -17.66
CA ALA A 539 -18.77 -3.55 -17.12
C ALA A 539 -17.58 -3.51 -16.13
N CYS A 540 -16.51 -2.80 -16.49
CA CYS A 540 -15.33 -2.65 -15.63
C CYS A 540 -15.50 -1.66 -14.46
N SER A 541 -16.62 -0.92 -14.38
CA SER A 541 -16.82 0.10 -13.34
C SER A 541 -16.88 -0.42 -11.90
N ALA A 542 -17.01 -1.74 -11.73
CA ALA A 542 -16.93 -2.40 -10.42
C ALA A 542 -15.50 -2.49 -9.85
N LEU A 543 -14.47 -2.32 -10.69
CA LEU A 543 -13.07 -2.30 -10.27
C LEU A 543 -12.74 -0.96 -9.61
N GLN A 544 -11.85 -0.98 -8.61
CA GLN A 544 -11.55 0.21 -7.80
C GLN A 544 -10.39 1.05 -8.32
N ASP A 545 -9.40 0.43 -8.97
CA ASP A 545 -8.20 1.12 -9.44
C ASP A 545 -8.26 1.43 -10.94
N SER A 546 -7.76 2.62 -11.28
CA SER A 546 -7.86 3.14 -12.65
C SER A 546 -7.08 2.34 -13.68
N LEU A 547 -6.01 1.62 -13.28
CA LEU A 547 -5.21 0.81 -14.19
C LEU A 547 -5.95 -0.49 -14.53
N SER A 548 -6.42 -1.23 -13.53
CA SER A 548 -7.26 -2.43 -13.77
C SER A 548 -8.54 -2.11 -14.53
N ILE A 549 -9.13 -0.91 -14.36
CA ILE A 549 -10.24 -0.47 -15.20
C ILE A 549 -9.81 -0.33 -16.67
N GLN A 550 -8.63 0.23 -16.95
CA GLN A 550 -8.13 0.40 -18.31
C GLN A 550 -7.81 -0.96 -18.95
N ASP A 551 -7.11 -1.83 -18.24
CA ASP A 551 -6.74 -3.17 -18.70
C ASP A 551 -8.00 -4.01 -18.96
N CYS A 552 -8.96 -3.98 -18.04
CA CYS A 552 -10.26 -4.64 -18.22
C CYS A 552 -11.00 -4.11 -19.45
N VAL A 553 -11.03 -2.79 -19.65
CA VAL A 553 -11.68 -2.20 -20.83
C VAL A 553 -10.96 -2.63 -22.10
N TYR A 554 -9.63 -2.64 -22.10
CA TYR A 554 -8.83 -3.09 -23.23
C TYR A 554 -9.14 -4.56 -23.54
N ASP A 555 -9.11 -5.43 -22.55
CA ASP A 555 -9.34 -6.87 -22.72
C ASP A 555 -10.76 -7.17 -23.21
N ILE A 556 -11.79 -6.51 -22.68
CA ILE A 556 -13.16 -6.63 -23.21
C ILE A 556 -13.19 -6.21 -24.68
N LEU A 557 -12.53 -5.11 -25.05
CA LEU A 557 -12.53 -4.62 -26.42
C LEU A 557 -11.67 -5.47 -27.36
N ALA A 558 -10.62 -6.12 -26.86
CA ALA A 558 -9.74 -6.99 -27.62
C ALA A 558 -10.37 -8.37 -27.87
N THR A 559 -11.00 -8.93 -26.84
CA THR A 559 -11.67 -10.25 -26.85
C THR A 559 -13.09 -10.19 -27.39
N GLN A 560 -13.74 -9.01 -27.31
CA GLN A 560 -15.18 -8.83 -27.51
C GLN A 560 -16.02 -9.66 -26.53
N ASP A 561 -15.55 -9.81 -25.29
CA ASP A 561 -16.23 -10.57 -24.23
C ASP A 561 -16.36 -9.73 -22.94
N LEU A 562 -17.60 -9.44 -22.51
CA LEU A 562 -17.89 -8.71 -21.27
C LEU A 562 -17.53 -9.50 -20.00
N ASP A 563 -17.45 -10.84 -20.08
CA ASP A 563 -17.09 -11.67 -18.94
C ASP A 563 -15.62 -11.52 -18.55
N MET A 564 -14.80 -10.85 -19.37
CA MET A 564 -13.40 -10.53 -19.07
C MET A 564 -13.23 -9.63 -17.83
N VAL A 565 -14.29 -8.97 -17.34
CA VAL A 565 -14.27 -8.35 -16.01
C VAL A 565 -13.87 -9.38 -14.94
N GLY A 566 -14.18 -10.66 -15.16
CA GLY A 566 -13.78 -11.76 -14.30
C GLY A 566 -12.27 -12.04 -14.29
N ALA A 567 -11.46 -11.55 -15.22
CA ALA A 567 -10.02 -11.71 -15.15
C ALA A 567 -9.36 -10.79 -14.10
N PHE A 568 -10.09 -9.80 -13.58
CA PHE A 568 -9.59 -8.74 -12.69
C PHE A 568 -10.13 -8.84 -11.26
#